data_AF-A0A968JM71-F1
#
_entry.id   AF-A0A968JM71-F1
#
_cell.length_a   1.000
_cell.length_b   1.000
_cell.length_c   1.000
_cell.angle_alpha   90.00
_cell.angle_beta   90.00
_cell.angle_gamma   90.00
#
_symmetry.space_group_name_H-M   'P 1'
#
loop_
_entity.id
_entity.type
_entity.pdbx_description
1 polymer ?
#
loop_
_entity_poly.entity_id
_entity_poly.type
_entity_poly.pdbx_seq_one_letter_code
_entity_poly.pdbx_strand_id
1 'polypeptide(L)'
;MLRRIEKTHPDHFSQAEKHNLTNEIFILTEGEADLLVFENGAIPGKEYIVQMKKSVAYNIPQGVWHHIVMSSDAHVVLIEKSDTSRENSSYHFFDEEKKKIYKNKN
;
A
#
# COMPACT_ATOMS: atom_id res chain seq x y z
N MET A 1 13.33 -3.69 4.61
CA MET A 1 12.21 -4.27 5.39
C MET A 1 11.38 -3.13 5.94
N LEU A 2 10.09 -3.14 5.62
CA LEU A 2 9.11 -2.16 6.08
C LEU A 2 8.51 -2.61 7.41
N ARG A 3 8.48 -1.67 8.37
CA ARG A 3 7.79 -1.79 9.66
C ARG A 3 6.69 -0.73 9.71
N ARG A 4 5.68 -0.94 10.54
CA ARG A 4 4.57 0.02 10.66
C ARG A 4 5.10 1.41 11.05
N ILE A 5 4.70 2.39 10.27
CA ILE A 5 4.89 3.83 10.51
C ILE A 5 3.52 4.52 10.43
N GLU A 6 3.47 5.82 10.73
CA GLU A 6 2.21 6.57 10.77
C GLU A 6 1.38 6.41 9.50
N LYS A 7 1.99 6.54 8.30
CA LYS A 7 1.28 6.42 7.01
C LYS A 7 0.70 5.04 6.73
N THR A 8 1.21 3.98 7.39
CA THR A 8 0.72 2.60 7.25
C THR A 8 -0.22 2.22 8.40
N HIS A 9 -0.52 3.17 9.30
CA HIS A 9 -1.47 2.94 10.39
C HIS A 9 -2.89 2.84 9.83
N PRO A 10 -3.69 1.83 10.23
CA PRO A 10 -5.04 1.65 9.69
C PRO A 10 -5.98 2.86 9.92
N ASP A 11 -5.79 3.59 11.03
CA ASP A 11 -6.54 4.83 11.34
C ASP A 11 -6.04 6.08 10.61
N HIS A 12 -4.84 6.08 10.02
CA HIS A 12 -4.22 7.28 9.44
C HIS A 12 -4.05 7.19 7.91
N PHE A 13 -4.84 6.32 7.27
CA PHE A 13 -4.88 6.27 5.81
C PHE A 13 -5.30 7.62 5.24
N SER A 14 -4.45 8.19 4.38
CA SER A 14 -4.64 9.54 3.84
C SER A 14 -4.12 9.70 2.41
N GLN A 15 -3.44 8.69 1.86
CA GLN A 15 -2.90 8.76 0.50
C GLN A 15 -2.84 7.39 -0.17
N ALA A 16 -2.73 7.41 -1.50
CA ALA A 16 -2.30 6.28 -2.32
C ALA A 16 -1.12 6.68 -3.19
N GLU A 17 -0.27 5.71 -3.51
CA GLU A 17 0.92 5.86 -4.36
C GLU A 17 0.75 5.04 -5.64
N LYS A 18 1.38 5.51 -6.72
CA LYS A 18 1.46 4.81 -8.01
C LYS A 18 2.84 5.02 -8.60
N HIS A 19 3.63 3.96 -8.67
CA HIS A 19 4.91 3.97 -9.39
C HIS A 19 4.64 3.88 -10.89
N ASN A 20 5.07 4.87 -11.67
CA ASN A 20 4.71 4.95 -13.09
C ASN A 20 5.59 4.09 -14.00
N LEU A 21 6.78 3.68 -13.54
CA LEU A 21 7.80 3.00 -14.35
C LEU A 21 8.31 1.67 -13.76
N THR A 22 7.90 1.35 -12.53
CA THR A 22 8.44 0.23 -11.77
C THR A 22 7.31 -0.52 -11.08
N ASN A 23 7.52 -1.82 -10.88
CA ASN A 23 6.67 -2.62 -10.02
C ASN A 23 7.18 -2.54 -8.58
N GLU A 24 6.31 -2.88 -7.64
CA GLU A 24 6.67 -3.04 -6.24
C GLU A 24 6.12 -4.37 -5.72
N ILE A 25 6.93 -5.08 -4.94
CA ILE A 25 6.58 -6.40 -4.39
C ILE A 25 6.55 -6.32 -2.87
N PHE A 26 5.47 -6.84 -2.30
CA PHE A 26 5.26 -6.94 -0.87
C PHE A 26 5.22 -8.40 -0.44
N ILE A 27 5.95 -8.75 0.61
CA ILE A 27 5.93 -10.08 1.24
C ILE A 27 5.74 -9.91 2.74
N LEU A 28 4.58 -10.31 3.26
CA LEU A 28 4.31 -10.29 4.71
C LEU A 28 5.08 -11.42 5.39
N THR A 29 5.91 -11.10 6.37
CA THR A 29 6.66 -12.10 7.15
C THR A 29 6.12 -12.29 8.56
N GLU A 30 5.51 -11.26 9.15
CA GLU A 30 4.95 -11.27 10.51
C GLU A 30 3.77 -10.30 10.63
N GLY A 31 2.91 -10.49 11.64
CA GLY A 31 1.70 -9.69 11.86
C GLY A 31 0.65 -9.84 10.75
N GLU A 32 -0.07 -8.75 10.51
CA GLU A 32 -1.15 -8.63 9.53
C GLU A 32 -0.97 -7.38 8.67
N ALA A 33 -1.31 -7.50 7.39
CA ALA A 33 -1.36 -6.36 6.49
C ALA A 33 -2.43 -6.56 5.42
N ASP A 34 -3.06 -5.46 5.03
CA ASP A 34 -3.93 -5.41 3.86
C ASP A 34 -3.30 -4.52 2.80
N LEU A 35 -3.27 -5.03 1.56
CA LEU A 35 -2.94 -4.24 0.38
C LEU A 35 -4.23 -3.64 -0.18
N LEU A 36 -4.24 -2.33 -0.24
CA LEU A 36 -5.28 -1.55 -0.88
C LEU A 36 -4.86 -1.31 -2.32
N VAL A 37 -5.70 -1.71 -3.26
CA VAL A 37 -5.48 -1.51 -4.70
C VAL A 37 -6.66 -0.76 -5.25
N PHE A 38 -6.42 0.24 -6.10
CA PHE A 38 -7.49 1.06 -6.64
C PHE A 38 -7.60 0.90 -8.15
N GLU A 39 -8.81 1.05 -8.69
CA GLU A 39 -8.99 1.19 -10.14
C GLU A 39 -8.09 2.30 -10.69
N ASN A 40 -7.46 2.04 -11.82
CA ASN A 40 -6.49 2.95 -12.40
C ASN A 40 -7.18 4.15 -13.08
N GLY A 41 -6.54 5.31 -12.99
CA GLY A 41 -7.01 6.58 -13.52
C GLY A 41 -6.07 7.72 -13.18
N ALA A 42 -6.47 8.95 -13.52
CA ALA A 42 -5.76 10.16 -13.11
C ALA A 42 -5.70 10.28 -11.57
N ILE A 43 -6.76 9.84 -10.91
CA ILE A 43 -6.85 9.67 -9.45
C ILE A 43 -7.28 8.22 -9.13
N PRO A 44 -7.06 7.72 -7.90
CA PRO A 44 -7.55 6.39 -7.47
C PRO A 44 -9.07 6.29 -7.56
N GLY A 45 -9.56 5.23 -8.23
CA GLY A 45 -10.99 4.94 -8.35
C GLY A 45 -11.52 4.08 -7.19
N LYS A 46 -12.32 3.06 -7.51
CA LYS A 46 -12.83 2.11 -6.51
C LYS A 46 -11.67 1.31 -5.86
N GLU A 47 -11.75 1.11 -4.55
CA GLU A 47 -10.78 0.31 -3.80
C GLU A 47 -11.12 -1.18 -3.78
N TYR A 48 -10.08 -2.00 -3.74
CA TYR A 48 -10.10 -3.44 -3.51
C TYR A 48 -9.10 -3.75 -2.40
N ILE A 49 -9.53 -4.53 -1.42
CA ILE A 49 -8.70 -4.90 -0.26
C ILE A 49 -8.25 -6.33 -0.43
N VAL A 50 -6.94 -6.54 -0.38
CA VAL A 50 -6.30 -7.86 -0.43
C VAL A 50 -5.63 -8.12 0.91
N GLN A 51 -6.22 -9.01 1.70
CA GLN A 51 -5.59 -9.47 2.93
C GLN A 51 -4.34 -10.29 2.59
N MET A 52 -3.19 -9.84 3.09
CA MET A 52 -1.93 -10.50 2.81
C MET A 52 -1.80 -11.80 3.61
N LYS A 53 -1.39 -12.86 2.92
CA LYS A 53 -0.97 -14.13 3.52
C LYS A 53 0.53 -14.09 3.75
N LYS A 54 0.97 -14.61 4.89
CA LYS A 54 2.39 -14.71 5.23
C LYS A 54 3.14 -15.54 4.17
N SER A 55 4.35 -15.11 3.84
CA SER A 55 5.24 -15.76 2.86
C SER A 55 4.70 -15.84 1.42
N VAL A 56 3.68 -15.05 1.08
CA VAL A 56 3.21 -14.89 -0.30
C VAL A 56 3.74 -13.58 -0.87
N ALA A 57 4.22 -13.62 -2.11
CA ALA A 57 4.67 -12.43 -2.83
C ALA A 57 3.50 -11.79 -3.60
N TYR A 58 3.24 -10.53 -3.30
CA TYR A 58 2.23 -9.71 -3.95
C TYR A 58 2.93 -8.69 -4.84
N ASN A 59 2.81 -8.84 -6.16
CA ASN A 59 3.36 -7.90 -7.13
C ASN A 59 2.31 -6.86 -7.50
N ILE A 60 2.58 -5.59 -7.20
CA ILE A 60 1.84 -4.44 -7.70
C ILE A 60 2.49 -4.00 -9.03
N PRO A 61 1.79 -4.14 -10.17
CA PRO A 61 2.31 -3.69 -11.44
C PRO A 61 2.51 -2.17 -11.48
N GLN A 62 3.45 -1.70 -12.29
CA GLN A 62 3.60 -0.30 -12.61
C GLN A 62 2.26 0.31 -13.06
N GLY A 63 2.03 1.56 -12.68
CA GLY A 63 0.83 2.30 -13.03
C GLY A 63 -0.41 1.90 -12.22
N VAL A 64 -0.28 1.08 -11.18
CA VAL A 64 -1.39 0.73 -10.28
C VAL A 64 -1.32 1.56 -9.00
N TRP A 65 -2.44 2.23 -8.68
CA TRP A 65 -2.63 2.92 -7.41
C TRP A 65 -2.76 1.91 -6.29
N HIS A 66 -1.97 2.09 -5.23
CA HIS A 66 -1.96 1.18 -4.09
C HIS A 66 -1.57 1.87 -2.79
N HIS A 67 -1.81 1.17 -1.69
CA HIS A 67 -1.34 1.51 -0.34
C HIS A 67 -1.28 0.24 0.52
N ILE A 68 -0.55 0.29 1.64
CA ILE A 68 -0.52 -0.81 2.61
C ILE A 68 -0.92 -0.31 4.00
N VAL A 69 -1.83 -1.03 4.66
CA VAL A 69 -2.13 -0.86 6.09
C VAL A 69 -1.61 -2.06 6.87
N MET A 70 -1.04 -1.80 8.05
CA MET A 70 -0.23 -2.76 8.78
C MET A 70 -0.60 -2.80 10.27
N SER A 71 -0.62 -3.99 10.87
CA SER A 71 -0.68 -4.16 12.32
C SER A 71 0.62 -3.66 12.98
N SER A 72 0.60 -3.46 14.30
CA SER A 72 1.76 -2.95 15.04
C SER A 72 2.97 -3.88 15.04
N ASP A 73 2.73 -5.19 14.94
CA ASP A 73 3.72 -6.26 14.87
C ASP A 73 4.07 -6.67 13.43
N ALA A 74 3.50 -6.00 12.42
CA ALA A 74 3.71 -6.38 11.03
C ALA A 74 5.13 -6.11 10.53
N HIS A 75 5.71 -7.11 9.87
CA HIS A 75 6.96 -7.02 9.14
C HIS A 75 6.73 -7.39 7.68
N VAL A 76 7.13 -6.49 6.77
CA VAL A 76 6.97 -6.70 5.32
C VAL A 76 8.32 -6.55 4.64
N VAL A 77 8.71 -7.53 3.83
CA VAL A 77 9.78 -7.36 2.87
C VAL A 77 9.20 -6.63 1.67
N LEU A 78 9.78 -5.47 1.38
CA LEU A 78 9.44 -4.62 0.26
C LEU A 78 10.57 -4.71 -0.76
N ILE A 79 10.24 -4.95 -2.01
CA ILE A 79 11.20 -5.01 -3.11
C ILE A 79 10.71 -4.07 -4.20
N GLU A 80 11.53 -3.07 -4.51
CA GLU A 80 11.32 -2.12 -5.59
C GLU A 80 12.61 -2.00 -6.40
N LYS A 81 12.52 -1.41 -7.60
CA LYS A 81 13.72 -1.13 -8.38
C LYS A 81 14.48 0.06 -7.77
N SER A 82 15.80 0.08 -7.96
CA SER A 82 16.67 1.15 -7.46
C SER A 82 16.39 2.53 -8.08
N ASP A 83 15.72 2.56 -9.22
CA ASP A 83 15.30 3.79 -9.91
C ASP A 83 13.87 4.20 -9.56
N THR A 84 13.16 3.50 -8.66
CA THR A 84 11.90 4.00 -8.10
C THR A 84 12.18 5.28 -7.32
N SER A 85 11.46 6.36 -7.65
CA SER A 85 11.69 7.67 -7.06
C SER A 85 10.42 8.52 -7.02
N ARG A 86 10.48 9.69 -6.37
CA ARG A 86 9.34 10.61 -6.36
C ARG A 86 9.03 11.19 -7.73
N GLU A 87 10.05 11.36 -8.57
CA GLU A 87 9.93 11.92 -9.93
C GLU A 87 9.18 10.98 -10.88
N ASN A 88 9.25 9.67 -10.66
CA ASN A 88 8.52 8.67 -11.44
C ASN A 88 7.33 8.06 -10.68
N SER A 89 6.92 8.65 -9.57
CA SER A 89 5.77 8.21 -8.77
C SER A 89 4.70 9.30 -8.69
N SER A 90 3.45 8.88 -8.65
CA SER A 90 2.31 9.76 -8.44
C SER A 90 1.73 9.51 -7.05
N TYR A 91 1.30 10.59 -6.41
CA TYR A 91 0.67 10.57 -5.09
C TYR A 91 -0.70 11.20 -5.20
N HIS A 92 -1.68 10.58 -4.54
CA HIS A 92 -3.00 11.17 -4.38
C HIS A 92 -3.34 11.21 -2.90
N PHE A 93 -3.64 12.40 -2.40
CA PHE A 93 -4.08 12.62 -1.02
C PHE A 93 -5.59 12.68 -0.98
N PHE A 94 -6.19 11.91 -0.09
CA PHE A 94 -7.64 11.87 0.09
C PHE A 94 -8.08 12.95 1.09
N ASP A 95 -9.21 13.59 0.80
CA ASP A 95 -9.86 14.52 1.73
C ASP A 95 -10.33 13.80 3.00
N GLU A 96 -10.52 14.55 4.10
CA GLU A 96 -10.89 14.02 5.42
C GLU A 96 -12.10 13.08 5.39
N GLU A 97 -13.10 13.34 4.54
CA GLU A 97 -14.31 12.50 4.40
C GLU A 97 -14.02 11.09 3.84
N LYS A 98 -12.91 10.93 3.11
CA LYS A 98 -12.48 9.64 2.53
C LYS A 98 -11.41 8.93 3.34
N LYS A 99 -10.96 9.49 4.47
CA LYS A 99 -10.10 8.79 5.42
C LYS A 99 -10.89 7.67 6.10
N LYS A 100 -11.01 6.54 5.40
CA LYS A 100 -11.59 5.34 5.95
C LYS A 100 -10.67 4.80 7.01
N ILE A 101 -11.23 4.52 8.18
CA ILE A 101 -10.59 3.66 9.17
C ILE A 101 -10.60 2.25 8.60
N TYR A 102 -9.44 1.75 8.22
CA TYR A 102 -9.27 0.32 7.98
C TYR A 102 -9.13 -0.32 9.35
N LYS A 103 -9.92 -1.35 9.65
CA LYS A 103 -9.78 -2.11 10.90
C LYS A 103 -9.12 -3.42 10.57
N ASN A 104 -7.88 -3.61 11.01
CA ASN A 104 -7.33 -4.96 11.09
C ASN A 104 -8.26 -5.74 12.03
N LYS A 105 -8.94 -6.77 11.51
CA LYS A 105 -9.76 -7.64 12.34
C LYS A 105 -8.82 -8.60 13.05
N ASN A 106 -8.73 -8.41 14.37
CA ASN A 106 -8.07 -9.26 15.37
C ASN A 106 -8.05 -10.76 15.05
#